data_AF-A0AAN7K2C5-F1
#
_entry.id   AF-A0AAN7K2C5-F1
#
_cell.length_a   1.000
_cell.length_b   1.000
_cell.length_c   1.000
_cell.angle_alpha   90.00
_cell.angle_beta   90.00
_cell.angle_gamma   90.00
#
_symmetry.space_group_name_H-M   'P 1'
#
loop_
_entity.id
_entity.type
_entity.pdbx_description
1 polymer ?
#
loop_
_entity_poly.entity_id
_entity_poly.type
_entity_poly.pdbx_seq_one_letter_code
_entity_poly.pdbx_strand_id
1 'polypeptide(L)'
;MGLFCVVVSLVLIYTLNQRFYSGDWHEIKRTFLVCSLSPIKLRTCPCETTASLSPSPCVGLSLCVSLPAFAEQILAEAKSAIRRMMESLPKLGGLALLLLFFLSSSTLTSVEAYDALDPNGNVTIKWDVISWTPDGYVAVVTIFNFQQYRHIPSPGWTLGWTWAKKEVIWSMMGGQTTEQGDCSRYKGNVPHCCKKDPTVVDLLPGTPYNQQIANCCKGGVISSWVQDPANAGSAFQVSVGAAGTSNKTVKLPKNFTLKAPGPGYTCGPAKIVRPTQYITADKRRRTQALMTWNITCTYSQFLAQKAPSCCVSLSTFYNDTIVNCPKCTCGCKNNATDPGGCLDPNTPHLESVVSNSPSNQPLVQCTSHMCPIRVHWHVKLNYKEYWRVKVTITNFNYRMNYTHWNMVVQHPNFDNLTQIFSFNYKPLTPYAGLNDTAMLYGVQFYNDLLSEAGPLGNVQSELLFRKDKSTFTFEKGWAFPRRIYFNGDNCVMPPPDSYPWLPNSSPRLGLPKLIPFTPILAYVLLLFLHL
;
A
#
# COMPACT_ATOMS: atom_id res chain seq x y z
N MET A 1 -13.78 29.62 -1.24
CA MET A 1 -13.63 28.44 -0.35
C MET A 1 -12.18 28.15 0.05
N GLY A 2 -11.19 28.25 -0.85
CA GLY A 2 -9.76 27.98 -0.49
C GLY A 2 -9.17 28.88 0.60
N LEU A 3 -9.44 30.19 0.57
CA LEU A 3 -8.97 31.13 1.60
C LEU A 3 -9.56 30.84 3.00
N PHE A 4 -10.79 30.32 3.04
CA PHE A 4 -11.50 30.07 4.30
C PHE A 4 -10.92 28.86 5.03
N CYS A 5 -10.57 27.77 4.32
CA CYS A 5 -9.90 26.63 4.91
C CYS A 5 -8.49 26.95 5.41
N VAL A 6 -7.73 27.78 4.68
CA VAL A 6 -6.37 28.18 5.08
C VAL A 6 -6.40 29.04 6.34
N VAL A 7 -7.36 29.97 6.45
CA VAL A 7 -7.53 30.82 7.65
C VAL A 7 -7.99 29.99 8.85
N VAL A 8 -8.91 29.04 8.67
CA VAL A 8 -9.34 28.15 9.77
C VAL A 8 -8.18 27.28 10.28
N SER A 9 -7.35 26.74 9.38
CA SER A 9 -6.18 25.96 9.76
C SER A 9 -5.12 26.78 10.49
N LEU A 10 -4.85 28.01 10.04
CA LEU A 10 -3.89 28.91 10.70
C LEU A 10 -4.38 29.38 12.09
N VAL A 11 -5.68 29.63 12.23
CA VAL A 11 -6.30 29.97 13.53
C VAL A 11 -6.27 28.77 14.48
N LEU A 12 -6.48 27.55 13.99
CA LEU A 12 -6.33 26.32 14.78
C LEU A 12 -4.88 26.12 15.26
N ILE A 13 -3.92 26.34 14.37
CA ILE A 13 -2.49 26.23 14.70
C ILE A 13 -2.09 27.29 15.72
N TYR A 14 -2.55 28.53 15.56
CA TYR A 14 -2.26 29.62 16.49
C TYR A 14 -2.89 29.39 17.88
N THR A 15 -4.13 28.90 17.95
CA THR A 15 -4.80 28.60 19.23
C THR A 15 -4.22 27.38 19.93
N LEU A 16 -3.81 26.35 19.19
CA LEU A 16 -3.08 25.19 19.75
C LEU A 16 -1.72 25.61 20.29
N ASN A 17 -1.00 26.49 19.59
CA ASN A 17 0.33 26.94 20.01
C ASN A 17 0.28 27.85 21.25
N GLN A 18 -0.72 28.74 21.36
CA GLN A 18 -0.95 29.56 22.55
C GLN A 18 -1.30 28.71 23.79
N ARG A 19 -2.08 27.63 23.63
CA ARG A 19 -2.47 26.73 24.74
C ARG A 19 -1.37 25.73 25.13
N PHE A 20 -0.43 25.45 24.22
CA PHE A 20 0.75 24.63 24.52
C PHE A 20 1.73 25.38 25.46
N TYR A 21 1.80 26.71 25.35
CA TYR A 21 2.62 27.54 26.23
C TYR A 21 2.01 27.80 27.62
N SER A 22 0.70 27.61 27.81
CA SER A 22 0.02 27.83 29.09
C SER A 22 -0.11 26.60 29.99
N GLY A 23 0.36 25.42 29.55
CA GLY A 23 0.52 24.23 30.41
C GLY A 23 -0.77 23.52 30.85
N ASP A 24 -1.92 23.79 30.23
CA ASP A 24 -3.21 23.28 30.68
C ASP A 24 -3.66 22.00 29.92
N TRP A 25 -3.18 20.84 30.37
CA TRP A 25 -3.28 19.55 29.67
C TRP A 25 -4.67 18.89 29.69
N HIS A 26 -5.58 19.33 30.56
CA HIS A 26 -6.92 18.71 30.70
C HIS A 26 -7.90 19.15 29.59
N GLU A 27 -7.73 20.33 29.02
CA GLU A 27 -8.60 20.87 27.95
C GLU A 27 -8.17 20.46 26.53
N ILE A 28 -6.88 20.17 26.32
CA ILE A 28 -6.34 19.66 25.04
C ILE A 28 -6.97 18.30 24.68
N LYS A 29 -7.24 17.45 25.69
CA LYS A 29 -7.93 16.16 25.51
C LYS A 29 -9.37 16.30 25.02
N ARG A 30 -10.11 17.34 25.43
CA ARG A 30 -11.48 17.59 24.93
C ARG A 30 -11.47 18.07 23.48
N THR A 31 -10.51 18.91 23.11
CA THR A 31 -10.39 19.46 21.76
C THR A 31 -10.09 18.37 20.72
N PHE A 32 -9.25 17.39 21.07
CA PHE A 32 -8.99 16.21 20.23
C PHE A 32 -10.18 15.24 20.14
N LEU A 33 -11.01 15.12 21.19
CA LEU A 33 -12.16 14.23 21.19
C LEU A 33 -13.33 14.72 20.31
N VAL A 34 -13.47 16.04 20.13
CA VAL A 34 -14.56 16.61 19.31
C VAL A 34 -14.27 16.47 17.81
N CYS A 35 -13.00 16.50 17.39
CA CYS A 35 -12.62 16.35 15.99
C CYS A 35 -12.73 14.91 15.45
N SER A 36 -12.83 13.90 16.32
CA SER A 36 -12.94 12.48 15.91
C SER A 36 -14.39 12.01 15.72
N LEU A 37 -15.39 12.86 15.99
CA LEU A 37 -16.81 12.51 15.94
C LEU A 37 -17.60 13.52 15.10
N SER A 38 -17.41 13.53 13.77
CA SER A 38 -18.51 13.71 12.80
C SER A 38 -18.03 13.78 11.33
N PRO A 39 -18.61 12.98 10.42
CA PRO A 39 -18.55 13.25 8.99
C PRO A 39 -19.65 14.26 8.60
N ILE A 40 -19.26 15.30 7.86
CA ILE A 40 -20.16 16.31 7.29
C ILE A 40 -21.05 15.63 6.24
N LYS A 41 -22.34 15.42 6.53
CA LYS A 41 -23.36 15.11 5.53
C LYS A 41 -23.90 16.42 4.95
N LEU A 42 -23.52 16.74 3.71
CA LEU A 42 -24.25 17.69 2.88
C LEU A 42 -25.53 16.98 2.37
N ARG A 43 -26.67 17.27 2.98
CA ARG A 43 -27.99 16.96 2.39
C ARG A 43 -28.40 18.15 1.52
N THR A 44 -28.60 17.87 0.24
CA THR A 44 -29.36 18.71 -0.68
C THR A 44 -30.85 18.61 -0.32
N CYS A 45 -31.51 19.75 -0.16
CA CYS A 45 -32.97 19.84 -0.10
C CYS A 45 -33.50 20.14 -1.52
N PRO A 46 -34.51 19.43 -2.02
CA PRO A 46 -35.43 19.99 -2.99
C PRO A 46 -36.56 20.72 -2.26
N CYS A 47 -36.88 21.93 -2.74
CA CYS A 47 -38.12 22.62 -2.41
C CYS A 47 -39.25 22.04 -3.28
N GLU A 48 -40.38 21.69 -2.67
CA GLU A 48 -41.68 21.75 -3.35
C GLU A 48 -42.81 21.97 -2.33
N THR A 49 -43.74 22.79 -2.78
CA THR A 49 -44.89 23.43 -2.13
C THR A 49 -46.05 22.47 -1.81
N THR A 50 -46.74 22.65 -0.66
CA THR A 50 -48.19 22.98 -0.55
C THR A 50 -48.74 22.90 0.90
N ALA A 51 -49.40 23.99 1.31
CA ALA A 51 -50.65 24.16 2.10
C ALA A 51 -51.00 23.36 3.39
N SER A 52 -51.20 24.15 4.46
CA SER A 52 -52.33 24.21 5.43
C SER A 52 -52.65 23.08 6.43
N LEU A 53 -52.46 23.34 7.75
CA LEU A 53 -53.48 23.52 8.82
C LEU A 53 -52.87 23.39 10.25
N SER A 54 -53.42 24.16 11.19
CA SER A 54 -52.96 24.47 12.57
C SER A 54 -53.63 23.59 13.68
N PRO A 55 -53.49 23.84 15.02
CA PRO A 55 -52.38 23.45 15.90
C PRO A 55 -52.79 22.75 17.23
N SER A 56 -51.78 22.42 18.07
CA SER A 56 -51.77 22.28 19.56
C SER A 56 -51.73 20.85 20.18
N PRO A 57 -51.33 20.67 21.47
CA PRO A 57 -49.95 20.28 21.82
C PRO A 57 -49.84 19.08 22.80
N CYS A 58 -48.75 18.29 22.70
CA CYS A 58 -48.36 17.34 23.76
C CYS A 58 -47.06 17.80 24.43
N VAL A 59 -47.17 18.18 25.70
CA VAL A 59 -46.06 18.54 26.58
C VAL A 59 -45.37 17.27 27.07
N GLY A 60 -44.11 17.09 26.71
CA GLY A 60 -43.20 16.08 27.28
C GLY A 60 -42.21 16.72 28.23
N LEU A 61 -42.06 16.15 29.42
CA LEU A 61 -40.91 16.41 30.30
C LEU A 61 -39.72 15.56 29.83
N SER A 62 -38.66 16.22 29.35
CA SER A 62 -37.31 15.67 29.35
C SER A 62 -36.31 16.83 29.38
N LEU A 63 -35.45 16.81 30.41
CA LEU A 63 -34.34 17.75 30.58
C LEU A 63 -33.30 17.56 29.46
N CYS A 64 -33.31 18.45 28.47
CA CYS A 64 -32.19 18.68 27.58
C CYS A 64 -31.38 19.88 28.10
N VAL A 65 -30.25 19.61 28.75
CA VAL A 65 -29.22 20.65 28.96
C VAL A 65 -28.57 20.93 27.60
N SER A 66 -28.66 22.18 27.21
CA SER A 66 -28.43 22.72 25.88
C SER A 66 -26.94 22.90 25.56
N LEU A 67 -26.46 22.25 24.49
CA LEU A 67 -25.16 22.46 23.84
C LEU A 67 -25.02 23.66 22.85
N PRO A 68 -25.99 24.57 22.59
CA PRO A 68 -25.84 25.60 21.55
C PRO A 68 -25.09 26.86 22.02
N ALA A 69 -24.96 27.13 23.33
CA ALA A 69 -24.37 28.37 23.83
C ALA A 69 -22.85 28.47 23.55
N PHE A 70 -22.13 27.35 23.57
CA PHE A 70 -20.68 27.34 23.36
C PHE A 70 -20.29 27.50 21.87
N ALA A 71 -21.11 26.97 20.96
CA ALA A 71 -20.90 27.10 19.52
C ALA A 71 -21.16 28.52 19.02
N GLU A 72 -22.18 29.20 19.56
CA GLU A 72 -22.42 30.61 19.25
C GLU A 72 -21.31 31.52 19.78
N GLN A 73 -20.75 31.20 20.95
CA GLN A 73 -19.65 31.98 21.54
C GLN A 73 -18.35 31.85 20.74
N ILE A 74 -18.00 30.65 20.28
CA ILE A 74 -16.83 30.44 19.40
C ILE A 74 -17.04 31.13 18.03
N LEU A 75 -18.26 31.09 17.49
CA LEU A 75 -18.56 31.76 16.21
C LEU A 75 -18.51 33.30 16.34
N ALA A 76 -18.92 33.84 17.49
CA ALA A 76 -18.82 35.27 17.79
C ALA A 76 -17.36 35.71 17.97
N GLU A 77 -16.56 34.92 18.70
CA GLU A 77 -15.13 35.20 18.89
C GLU A 77 -14.35 35.11 17.57
N ALA A 78 -14.62 34.09 16.76
CA ALA A 78 -14.02 33.92 15.43
C ALA A 78 -14.42 35.06 14.47
N LYS A 79 -15.69 35.49 14.47
CA LYS A 79 -16.12 36.67 13.70
C LYS A 79 -15.42 37.95 14.18
N SER A 80 -15.22 38.12 15.49
CA SER A 80 -14.50 39.28 16.04
C SER A 80 -13.00 39.26 15.68
N ALA A 81 -12.39 38.07 15.67
CA ALA A 81 -10.98 37.90 15.30
C ALA A 81 -10.75 38.10 13.79
N ILE A 82 -11.66 37.61 12.95
CA ILE A 82 -11.63 37.84 11.49
C ILE A 82 -11.85 39.32 11.18
N ARG A 83 -12.78 40.01 11.87
CA ARG A 83 -12.98 41.46 11.73
C ARG A 83 -11.72 42.25 12.12
N ARG A 84 -11.09 41.92 13.26
CA ARG A 84 -9.82 42.55 13.67
C ARG A 84 -8.66 42.26 12.70
N MET A 85 -8.59 41.06 12.13
CA MET A 85 -7.62 40.73 11.08
C MET A 85 -7.87 41.52 9.79
N MET A 86 -9.13 41.62 9.34
CA MET A 86 -9.50 42.41 8.15
C MET A 86 -9.26 43.92 8.34
N GLU A 87 -9.44 44.46 9.55
CA GLU A 87 -9.14 45.86 9.88
C GLU A 87 -7.63 46.15 9.97
N SER A 88 -6.80 45.13 10.22
CA SER A 88 -5.33 45.24 10.22
C SER A 88 -4.68 45.06 8.83
N LEU A 89 -5.40 44.44 7.89
CA LEU A 89 -4.94 44.15 6.52
C LEU A 89 -4.54 45.39 5.69
N PRO A 90 -5.21 46.56 5.77
CA PRO A 90 -4.77 47.75 5.03
C PRO A 90 -3.55 48.46 5.65
N LYS A 91 -3.03 47.99 6.80
CA LYS A 91 -1.82 48.53 7.45
C LYS A 91 -0.54 47.75 7.14
N LEU A 92 -0.64 46.58 6.50
CA LEU A 92 0.51 45.83 6.01
C LEU A 92 0.86 46.33 4.60
N GLY A 93 1.95 47.10 4.48
CA GLY A 93 2.46 47.54 3.18
C GLY A 93 2.71 46.36 2.23
N GLY A 94 2.57 46.57 0.92
CA GLY A 94 2.60 45.51 -0.10
C GLY A 94 3.80 44.55 -0.04
N LEU A 95 4.93 45.00 0.54
CA LEU A 95 6.11 44.18 0.80
C LEU A 95 5.85 43.03 1.80
N ALA A 96 5.02 43.26 2.82
CA ALA A 96 4.69 42.24 3.84
C ALA A 96 3.75 41.16 3.30
N LEU A 97 2.80 41.54 2.43
CA LEU A 97 1.95 40.59 1.71
C LEU A 97 2.75 39.76 0.69
N LEU A 98 3.72 40.37 0.01
CA LEU A 98 4.66 39.66 -0.88
C LEU A 98 5.54 38.67 -0.09
N LEU A 99 6.07 39.07 1.06
CA LEU A 99 6.86 38.19 1.93
C LEU A 99 6.04 37.02 2.48
N LEU A 100 4.79 37.23 2.88
CA LEU A 100 3.88 36.16 3.30
C LEU A 100 3.54 35.21 2.14
N PHE A 101 3.38 35.74 0.93
CA PHE A 101 3.15 34.93 -0.27
C PHE A 101 4.39 34.08 -0.62
N PHE A 102 5.60 34.67 -0.55
CA PHE A 102 6.87 33.96 -0.74
C PHE A 102 7.15 32.92 0.37
N LEU A 103 6.82 33.21 1.63
CA LEU A 103 6.92 32.22 2.72
C LEU A 103 5.93 31.07 2.52
N SER A 104 4.67 31.34 2.14
CA SER A 104 3.66 30.31 1.90
C SER A 104 3.97 29.41 0.70
N SER A 105 4.66 29.95 -0.31
CA SER A 105 5.11 29.18 -1.48
C SER A 105 6.39 28.39 -1.20
N SER A 106 7.19 28.77 -0.21
CA SER A 106 8.34 27.98 0.25
C SER A 106 7.97 26.77 1.13
N THR A 107 6.73 26.72 1.64
CA THR A 107 6.21 25.58 2.44
C THR A 107 5.46 24.54 1.60
N LEU A 108 5.37 24.70 0.28
CA LEU A 108 4.88 23.65 -0.60
C LEU A 108 6.01 22.65 -0.86
N THR A 109 6.35 21.84 0.15
CA THR A 109 7.08 20.61 -0.14
C THR A 109 6.19 19.74 -1.01
N SER A 110 6.70 19.28 -2.15
CA SER A 110 6.03 18.26 -2.95
C SER A 110 5.56 17.15 -2.02
N VAL A 111 4.27 16.79 -2.08
CA VAL A 111 3.80 15.55 -1.47
C VAL A 111 4.46 14.43 -2.26
N GLU A 112 5.67 14.06 -1.85
CA GLU A 112 6.23 12.77 -2.20
C GLU A 112 5.23 11.74 -1.70
N ALA A 113 4.93 10.76 -2.55
CA ALA A 113 3.98 9.72 -2.22
C ALA A 113 4.56 8.85 -1.10
N TYR A 114 4.31 9.28 0.12
CA TYR A 114 4.89 8.74 1.33
C TYR A 114 4.21 7.42 1.70
N ASP A 115 4.98 6.34 1.67
CA ASP A 115 4.56 5.05 2.20
C ASP A 115 4.87 4.98 3.69
N ALA A 116 3.85 5.06 4.54
CA ALA A 116 4.05 5.10 5.98
C ALA A 116 4.69 3.82 6.56
N LEU A 117 4.61 2.68 5.86
CA LEU A 117 5.22 1.42 6.29
C LEU A 117 6.63 1.21 5.73
N ASP A 118 7.02 1.99 4.71
CA ASP A 118 8.36 1.94 4.12
C ASP A 118 8.81 3.35 3.68
N PRO A 119 9.07 4.26 4.64
CA PRO A 119 9.31 5.66 4.34
C PRO A 119 10.62 5.92 3.57
N ASN A 120 11.56 4.97 3.63
CA ASN A 120 12.85 5.05 2.96
C ASN A 120 12.92 4.15 1.71
N GLY A 121 11.82 3.46 1.38
CA GLY A 121 11.73 2.52 0.28
C GLY A 121 11.93 3.19 -1.06
N ASN A 122 12.95 2.76 -1.80
CA ASN A 122 13.22 3.27 -3.14
C ASN A 122 13.84 2.20 -4.04
N VAL A 123 13.81 2.45 -5.34
CA VAL A 123 14.62 1.72 -6.32
C VAL A 123 15.76 2.61 -6.76
N THR A 124 17.00 2.16 -6.59
CA THR A 124 18.19 2.91 -7.02
C THR A 124 18.82 2.25 -8.23
N ILE A 125 18.93 2.99 -9.32
CA ILE A 125 19.69 2.58 -10.50
C ILE A 125 21.10 3.18 -10.35
N LYS A 126 22.07 2.31 -10.18
CA LYS A 126 23.49 2.65 -10.13
C LYS A 126 24.12 2.40 -11.48
N TRP A 127 24.85 3.38 -11.98
CA TRP A 127 25.59 3.29 -13.24
C TRP A 127 27.07 3.42 -12.97
N ASP A 128 27.81 2.34 -13.15
CA ASP A 128 29.25 2.27 -12.92
C ASP A 128 29.99 2.20 -14.25
N VAL A 129 30.78 3.22 -14.59
CA VAL A 129 31.69 3.20 -15.74
C VAL A 129 32.93 2.41 -15.36
N ILE A 130 33.17 1.28 -16.01
CA ILE A 130 34.25 0.35 -15.64
C ILE A 130 35.49 0.49 -16.52
N SER A 131 35.35 0.92 -17.77
CA SER A 131 36.45 1.12 -18.71
C SER A 131 36.10 2.14 -19.79
N TRP A 132 37.13 2.78 -20.35
CA TRP A 132 37.00 3.64 -21.53
C TRP A 132 37.15 2.80 -22.81
N THR A 133 36.44 3.19 -23.85
CA THR A 133 36.62 2.69 -25.23
C THR A 133 37.15 3.84 -26.10
N PRO A 134 37.62 3.57 -27.34
CA PRO A 134 38.11 4.63 -28.23
C PRO A 134 37.08 5.75 -28.51
N ASP A 135 35.79 5.44 -28.43
CA ASP A 135 34.69 6.35 -28.78
C ASP A 135 33.63 6.50 -27.66
N GLY A 136 33.91 6.01 -26.45
CA GLY A 136 32.98 6.06 -25.34
C GLY A 136 33.44 5.24 -24.14
N TYR A 137 32.56 4.39 -23.60
CA TYR A 137 32.83 3.64 -22.37
C TYR A 137 32.02 2.35 -22.24
N VAL A 138 32.49 1.43 -21.39
CA VAL A 138 31.70 0.29 -20.92
C VAL A 138 31.22 0.57 -19.51
N ALA A 139 29.95 0.30 -19.25
CA ALA A 139 29.35 0.47 -17.94
C ALA A 139 28.52 -0.74 -17.50
N VAL A 140 28.48 -0.96 -16.19
CA VAL A 140 27.56 -1.88 -15.54
C VAL A 140 26.45 -1.06 -14.90
N VAL A 141 25.22 -1.34 -15.30
CA VAL A 141 24.02 -0.71 -14.74
C VAL A 141 23.37 -1.72 -13.81
N THR A 142 23.17 -1.33 -12.55
CA THR A 142 22.55 -2.18 -11.53
C THR A 142 21.34 -1.49 -10.95
N ILE A 143 20.21 -2.18 -10.93
CA ILE A 143 18.94 -1.74 -10.36
C ILE A 143 18.82 -2.44 -9.00
N PHE A 144 18.84 -1.67 -7.92
CA PHE A 144 18.61 -2.16 -6.56
C PHE A 144 17.22 -1.81 -6.10
N ASN A 145 16.49 -2.79 -5.57
CA ASN A 145 15.23 -2.58 -4.89
C ASN A 145 15.46 -2.54 -3.38
N PHE A 146 15.42 -1.34 -2.81
CA PHE A 146 15.49 -1.11 -1.36
C PHE A 146 14.12 -1.02 -0.70
N GLN A 147 13.04 -1.34 -1.42
CA GLN A 147 11.71 -1.39 -0.85
C GLN A 147 11.59 -2.64 0.03
N GLN A 148 11.03 -2.48 1.23
CA GLN A 148 11.00 -3.55 2.22
C GLN A 148 10.14 -4.73 1.78
N TYR A 149 8.92 -4.44 1.29
CA TYR A 149 7.92 -5.46 1.00
C TYR A 149 7.36 -5.40 -0.43
N ARG A 150 7.67 -4.35 -1.21
CA ARG A 150 7.27 -4.28 -2.63
C ARG A 150 8.34 -4.94 -3.51
N HIS A 151 7.94 -5.93 -4.29
CA HIS A 151 8.79 -6.53 -5.31
C HIS A 151 8.34 -6.07 -6.71
N ILE A 152 9.20 -6.27 -7.71
CA ILE A 152 8.87 -6.08 -9.13
C ILE A 152 8.58 -7.48 -9.71
N PRO A 153 7.30 -7.84 -9.92
CA PRO A 153 6.93 -9.15 -10.44
C PRO A 153 7.12 -9.22 -11.97
N SER A 154 6.90 -10.41 -12.55
CA SER A 154 6.81 -10.60 -14.00
C SER A 154 5.69 -9.73 -14.60
N PRO A 155 5.85 -9.10 -15.80
CA PRO A 155 6.94 -9.22 -16.79
C PRO A 155 8.25 -8.48 -16.48
N GLY A 156 8.41 -7.98 -15.24
CA GLY A 156 9.66 -7.40 -14.77
C GLY A 156 9.79 -5.90 -15.03
N TRP A 157 10.97 -5.37 -14.74
CA TRP A 157 11.29 -3.97 -14.97
C TRP A 157 11.58 -3.69 -16.45
N THR A 158 11.31 -2.46 -16.84
CA THR A 158 11.72 -1.86 -18.11
C THR A 158 12.35 -0.50 -17.81
N LEU A 159 13.58 -0.29 -18.24
CA LEU A 159 14.36 0.91 -17.95
C LEU A 159 14.58 1.72 -19.23
N GLY A 160 14.12 2.97 -19.24
CA GLY A 160 14.38 3.92 -20.32
C GLY A 160 15.15 5.13 -19.84
N TRP A 161 15.89 5.77 -20.74
CA TRP A 161 16.56 7.05 -20.49
C TRP A 161 16.73 7.80 -21.81
N THR A 162 17.15 9.06 -21.76
CA THR A 162 17.50 9.86 -22.93
C THR A 162 18.97 10.23 -22.92
N TRP A 163 19.67 9.95 -24.02
CA TRP A 163 21.05 10.34 -24.21
C TRP A 163 21.23 11.86 -24.26
N ALA A 164 22.32 12.37 -23.68
CA ALA A 164 22.58 13.80 -23.60
C ALA A 164 22.99 14.40 -24.95
N LYS A 165 23.68 13.64 -25.80
CA LYS A 165 24.21 14.05 -27.10
C LYS A 165 23.68 13.12 -28.20
N LYS A 166 24.57 12.38 -28.87
CA LYS A 166 24.30 11.45 -29.99
C LYS A 166 24.94 10.09 -29.69
N GLU A 167 24.96 9.71 -28.41
CA GLU A 167 25.45 8.43 -27.94
C GLU A 167 24.64 7.28 -28.56
N VAL A 168 25.29 6.14 -28.75
CA VAL A 168 24.69 4.89 -29.25
C VAL A 168 25.09 3.73 -28.35
N ILE A 169 24.37 2.62 -28.44
CA ILE A 169 24.73 1.39 -27.74
C ILE A 169 25.39 0.45 -28.74
N TRP A 170 26.67 0.12 -28.53
CA TRP A 170 27.40 -0.83 -29.35
C TRP A 170 27.01 -2.27 -29.06
N SER A 171 26.90 -2.63 -27.79
CA SER A 171 26.57 -3.98 -27.35
C SER A 171 26.02 -3.98 -25.92
N MET A 172 25.32 -5.06 -25.57
CA MET A 172 24.77 -5.29 -24.23
C MET A 172 24.95 -6.75 -23.79
N MET A 173 25.04 -6.97 -22.48
CA MET A 173 25.01 -8.31 -21.87
C MET A 173 24.12 -8.27 -20.62
N GLY A 174 23.38 -9.34 -20.35
CA GLY A 174 22.40 -9.43 -19.26
C GLY A 174 21.12 -8.60 -19.47
N GLY A 175 21.02 -7.84 -20.56
CA GLY A 175 19.85 -7.06 -20.91
C GLY A 175 19.88 -6.70 -22.39
N GLN A 176 18.74 -6.28 -22.93
CA GLN A 176 18.62 -5.94 -24.35
C GLN A 176 17.67 -4.77 -24.55
N THR A 177 17.94 -3.92 -25.55
CA THR A 177 16.98 -2.92 -26.00
C THR A 177 15.80 -3.55 -26.71
N THR A 178 14.61 -3.01 -26.46
CA THR A 178 13.35 -3.42 -27.10
C THR A 178 13.30 -3.05 -28.58
N GLU A 179 13.99 -1.98 -28.98
CA GLU A 179 14.09 -1.50 -30.35
C GLU A 179 15.52 -1.10 -30.70
N GLN A 180 15.91 -1.27 -31.97
CA GLN A 180 17.22 -0.82 -32.48
C GLN A 180 17.20 0.66 -32.88
N GLY A 181 16.11 1.14 -33.49
CA GLY A 181 16.03 2.49 -34.08
C GLY A 181 16.76 2.63 -35.41
N ASP A 182 16.86 3.87 -35.93
CA ASP A 182 17.53 4.15 -37.20
C ASP A 182 19.05 4.24 -37.01
N CYS A 183 19.75 3.18 -37.42
CA CYS A 183 21.22 3.09 -37.44
C CYS A 183 21.84 3.32 -38.82
N SER A 184 21.09 3.83 -39.82
CA SER A 184 21.54 3.96 -41.22
C SER A 184 22.84 4.77 -41.42
N ARG A 185 23.20 5.64 -40.45
CA ARG A 185 24.46 6.38 -40.43
C ARG A 185 25.70 5.47 -40.37
N TYR A 186 25.57 4.25 -39.86
CA TYR A 186 26.67 3.31 -39.66
C TYR A 186 26.69 2.28 -40.79
N LYS A 187 27.71 2.34 -41.67
CA LYS A 187 27.82 1.49 -42.88
C LYS A 187 28.61 0.19 -42.69
N GLY A 188 29.28 0.02 -41.56
CA GLY A 188 30.09 -1.16 -41.24
C GLY A 188 29.55 -1.87 -40.01
N ASN A 189 30.22 -1.67 -38.86
CA ASN A 189 29.68 -2.13 -37.59
C ASN A 189 28.43 -1.32 -37.23
N VAL A 190 27.28 -1.99 -37.24
CA VAL A 190 26.00 -1.40 -36.87
C VAL A 190 25.83 -1.51 -35.36
N PRO A 191 25.56 -0.41 -34.64
CA PRO A 191 25.29 -0.46 -33.20
C PRO A 191 24.07 -1.32 -32.86
N HIS A 192 24.08 -1.90 -31.66
CA HIS A 192 22.94 -2.59 -31.06
C HIS A 192 21.69 -1.70 -30.96
N CYS A 193 21.87 -0.40 -30.65
CA CYS A 193 20.76 0.56 -30.65
C CYS A 193 21.25 1.99 -30.94
N CYS A 194 20.52 2.70 -31.81
CA CYS A 194 20.79 4.10 -32.18
C CYS A 194 19.67 5.07 -31.75
N LYS A 195 18.64 4.59 -31.04
CA LYS A 195 17.61 5.48 -30.48
C LYS A 195 18.23 6.45 -29.48
N LYS A 196 17.74 7.70 -29.52
CA LYS A 196 18.10 8.71 -28.53
C LYS A 196 17.52 8.41 -27.15
N ASP A 197 16.41 7.70 -27.11
CA ASP A 197 15.64 7.30 -25.93
C ASP A 197 15.49 5.77 -25.85
N PRO A 198 16.59 5.01 -25.67
CA PRO A 198 16.51 3.56 -25.64
C PRO A 198 15.68 3.08 -24.44
N THR A 199 15.00 1.94 -24.65
CA THR A 199 14.26 1.23 -23.60
C THR A 199 14.82 -0.19 -23.50
N VAL A 200 15.27 -0.56 -22.30
CA VAL A 200 15.97 -1.81 -22.00
C VAL A 200 15.12 -2.69 -21.09
N VAL A 201 15.18 -3.99 -21.37
CA VAL A 201 14.61 -5.06 -20.56
C VAL A 201 15.70 -6.04 -20.17
N ASP A 202 15.50 -6.74 -19.06
CA ASP A 202 16.33 -7.86 -18.65
C ASP A 202 16.14 -9.05 -19.60
N LEU A 203 17.17 -9.88 -19.73
CA LEU A 203 17.03 -11.14 -20.48
C LEU A 203 16.27 -12.18 -19.64
N LEU A 204 15.73 -13.19 -20.31
CA LEU A 204 14.97 -14.27 -19.68
C LEU A 204 15.88 -15.32 -19.01
N PRO A 205 15.38 -16.05 -17.99
CA PRO A 205 16.08 -17.21 -17.45
C PRO A 205 16.42 -18.23 -18.54
N GLY A 206 17.60 -18.87 -18.46
CA GLY A 206 18.09 -19.81 -19.47
C GLY A 206 18.92 -19.18 -20.61
N THR A 207 19.16 -17.87 -20.56
CA THR A 207 20.10 -17.16 -21.46
C THR A 207 21.48 -17.85 -21.49
N PRO A 208 22.18 -17.96 -22.63
CA PRO A 208 23.53 -18.53 -22.69
C PRO A 208 24.56 -17.80 -21.81
N TYR A 209 25.51 -18.53 -21.22
CA TYR A 209 26.49 -17.98 -20.26
C TYR A 209 27.32 -16.81 -20.81
N ASN A 210 27.64 -16.80 -22.10
CA ASN A 210 28.38 -15.72 -22.77
C ASN A 210 27.60 -14.40 -22.89
N GLN A 211 26.29 -14.42 -22.63
CA GLN A 211 25.42 -13.25 -22.64
C GLN A 211 24.98 -12.85 -21.22
N GLN A 212 25.46 -13.55 -20.19
CA GLN A 212 25.12 -13.27 -18.80
C GLN A 212 26.17 -12.39 -18.10
N ILE A 213 25.71 -11.67 -17.09
CA ILE A 213 26.49 -10.99 -16.06
C ILE A 213 25.97 -11.39 -14.67
N ALA A 214 26.72 -11.10 -13.60
CA ALA A 214 26.23 -11.28 -12.24
C ALA A 214 24.89 -10.55 -12.02
N ASN A 215 23.93 -11.21 -11.37
CA ASN A 215 22.59 -10.70 -11.03
C ASN A 215 21.65 -10.39 -12.23
N CYS A 216 21.93 -10.89 -13.44
CA CYS A 216 20.91 -11.15 -14.48
C CYS A 216 20.62 -12.67 -14.51
N CYS A 217 19.84 -13.29 -15.39
CA CYS A 217 18.83 -12.84 -16.35
C CYS A 217 17.50 -13.34 -15.78
N LYS A 218 16.77 -12.51 -15.05
CA LYS A 218 15.61 -12.95 -14.26
C LYS A 218 14.29 -12.53 -14.91
N GLY A 219 14.30 -12.18 -16.20
CA GLY A 219 13.16 -11.60 -16.88
C GLY A 219 12.66 -10.33 -16.19
N GLY A 220 13.57 -9.59 -15.53
CA GLY A 220 13.29 -8.32 -14.89
C GLY A 220 12.61 -8.43 -13.54
N VAL A 221 12.48 -9.63 -12.97
CA VAL A 221 11.93 -9.82 -11.63
C VAL A 221 12.97 -9.41 -10.58
N ILE A 222 12.56 -8.54 -9.64
CA ILE A 222 13.39 -8.11 -8.52
C ILE A 222 12.60 -8.30 -7.22
N SER A 223 13.16 -9.06 -6.27
CA SER A 223 12.51 -9.30 -4.99
C SER A 223 12.47 -8.05 -4.12
N SER A 224 11.63 -8.07 -3.08
CA SER A 224 11.67 -7.05 -2.03
C SER A 224 12.86 -7.29 -1.10
N TRP A 225 13.38 -6.21 -0.51
CA TRP A 225 14.60 -6.27 0.29
C TRP A 225 14.47 -7.21 1.48
N VAL A 226 13.31 -7.26 2.13
CA VAL A 226 13.11 -8.09 3.32
C VAL A 226 12.89 -9.56 2.97
N GLN A 227 12.22 -9.84 1.85
CA GLN A 227 11.87 -11.19 1.45
C GLN A 227 13.07 -11.97 0.92
N ASP A 228 13.88 -11.33 0.05
CA ASP A 228 15.11 -11.92 -0.48
C ASP A 228 16.11 -10.83 -0.87
N PRO A 229 17.00 -10.41 0.07
CA PRO A 229 18.02 -9.40 -0.21
C PRO A 229 18.99 -9.78 -1.32
N ALA A 230 19.26 -11.07 -1.52
CA ALA A 230 20.20 -11.54 -2.55
C ALA A 230 19.62 -11.33 -3.96
N ASN A 231 18.31 -11.46 -4.10
CA ASN A 231 17.59 -11.23 -5.35
C ASN A 231 16.94 -9.84 -5.48
N ALA A 232 17.18 -8.94 -4.54
CA ALA A 232 16.75 -7.54 -4.54
C ALA A 232 17.59 -6.63 -5.47
N GLY A 233 18.27 -7.23 -6.44
CA GLY A 233 19.00 -6.50 -7.48
C GLY A 233 18.93 -7.19 -8.84
N SER A 234 19.07 -6.40 -9.91
CA SER A 234 19.24 -6.85 -11.29
C SER A 234 20.32 -6.01 -11.96
N ALA A 235 21.10 -6.58 -12.88
CA ALA A 235 22.17 -5.83 -13.55
C ALA A 235 22.32 -6.21 -15.02
N PHE A 236 22.79 -5.26 -15.83
CA PHE A 236 23.21 -5.49 -17.20
C PHE A 236 24.46 -4.66 -17.51
N GLN A 237 25.23 -5.09 -18.51
CA GLN A 237 26.35 -4.34 -19.04
C GLN A 237 25.97 -3.68 -20.35
N VAL A 238 26.47 -2.46 -20.56
CA VAL A 238 26.24 -1.68 -21.78
C VAL A 238 27.57 -1.08 -22.26
N SER A 239 27.86 -1.26 -23.55
CA SER A 239 28.95 -0.57 -24.24
C SER A 239 28.38 0.64 -24.98
N VAL A 240 28.77 1.84 -24.58
CA VAL A 240 28.24 3.11 -25.09
C VAL A 240 29.27 3.74 -26.02
N GLY A 241 28.85 4.05 -27.24
CA GLY A 241 29.63 4.73 -28.27
C GLY A 241 29.23 6.17 -28.49
N ALA A 242 30.05 6.90 -29.24
CA ALA A 242 29.93 8.34 -29.46
C ALA A 242 29.73 9.15 -28.16
N ALA A 243 30.30 8.64 -27.06
CA ALA A 243 30.28 9.25 -25.75
C ALA A 243 31.63 9.93 -25.46
N GLY A 244 31.72 10.64 -24.33
CA GLY A 244 33.03 11.11 -23.85
C GLY A 244 33.90 9.94 -23.40
N THR A 245 35.22 10.08 -23.56
CA THR A 245 36.23 9.06 -23.19
C THR A 245 36.96 9.40 -21.90
N SER A 246 36.43 10.34 -21.11
CA SER A 246 37.00 10.77 -19.84
C SER A 246 35.97 11.33 -18.88
N ASN A 247 36.32 11.39 -17.59
CA ASN A 247 35.46 11.90 -16.53
C ASN A 247 34.91 13.32 -16.78
N LYS A 248 35.62 14.14 -17.59
CA LYS A 248 35.22 15.51 -17.91
C LYS A 248 34.30 15.61 -19.13
N THR A 249 34.39 14.64 -20.05
CA THR A 249 33.74 14.70 -21.36
C THR A 249 32.41 13.95 -21.40
N VAL A 250 32.27 12.91 -20.58
CA VAL A 250 31.02 12.15 -20.40
C VAL A 250 29.93 13.08 -19.85
N LYS A 251 28.74 12.98 -20.45
CA LYS A 251 27.53 13.65 -19.96
C LYS A 251 26.56 12.58 -19.48
N LEU A 252 25.97 12.82 -18.31
CA LEU A 252 25.02 11.89 -17.72
C LEU A 252 23.74 11.87 -18.56
N PRO A 253 23.13 10.69 -18.79
CA PRO A 253 21.82 10.60 -19.41
C PRO A 253 20.76 11.35 -18.59
N LYS A 254 19.67 11.71 -19.25
CA LYS A 254 18.55 12.46 -18.66
C LYS A 254 17.26 11.65 -18.76
N ASN A 255 16.24 12.09 -18.04
CA ASN A 255 14.87 11.57 -18.15
C ASN A 255 14.80 10.04 -18.00
N PHE A 256 15.34 9.52 -16.89
CA PHE A 256 15.21 8.12 -16.57
C PHE A 256 13.75 7.77 -16.31
N THR A 257 13.30 6.65 -16.86
CA THR A 257 11.97 6.09 -16.67
C THR A 257 12.12 4.64 -16.23
N LEU A 258 11.60 4.32 -15.05
CA LEU A 258 11.47 2.95 -14.58
C LEU A 258 10.00 2.57 -14.71
N LYS A 259 9.73 1.56 -15.53
CA LYS A 259 8.42 0.93 -15.59
C LYS A 259 8.53 -0.44 -14.94
N ALA A 260 7.58 -0.75 -14.08
CA ALA A 260 7.33 -2.08 -13.57
C ALA A 260 5.98 -2.54 -14.16
N PRO A 261 5.46 -3.73 -13.81
CA PRO A 261 4.08 -4.05 -14.13
C PRO A 261 3.15 -3.02 -13.46
N GLY A 262 2.57 -2.14 -14.29
CA GLY A 262 1.79 -0.98 -13.85
C GLY A 262 2.59 0.34 -13.77
N PRO A 263 1.91 1.50 -13.80
CA PRO A 263 2.56 2.78 -13.53
C PRO A 263 2.92 2.89 -12.04
N GLY A 264 3.64 3.95 -11.65
CA GLY A 264 3.84 4.28 -10.23
C GLY A 264 5.23 4.78 -9.87
N TYR A 265 6.25 4.37 -10.60
CA TYR A 265 7.61 4.84 -10.34
C TYR A 265 7.87 6.20 -11.01
N THR A 266 8.52 7.08 -10.26
CA THR A 266 9.02 8.37 -10.72
C THR A 266 10.49 8.45 -10.37
N CYS A 267 11.34 8.78 -11.34
CA CYS A 267 12.80 8.81 -11.16
C CYS A 267 13.32 10.24 -11.14
N GLY A 268 14.25 10.51 -10.23
CA GLY A 268 14.96 11.77 -10.15
C GLY A 268 16.07 11.91 -11.22
N PRO A 269 16.79 13.04 -11.24
CA PRO A 269 17.95 13.22 -12.10
C PRO A 269 19.13 12.36 -11.62
N ALA A 270 20.02 12.01 -12.55
CA ALA A 270 21.24 11.27 -12.24
C ALA A 270 22.23 12.16 -11.46
N LYS A 271 22.75 11.62 -10.35
CA LYS A 271 23.68 12.31 -9.44
C LYS A 271 25.00 11.56 -9.38
N ILE A 272 26.10 12.26 -9.65
CA ILE A 272 27.45 11.70 -9.50
C ILE A 272 27.70 11.42 -8.01
N VAL A 273 28.16 10.22 -7.71
CA VAL A 273 28.50 9.77 -6.36
C VAL A 273 29.95 9.27 -6.31
N ARG A 274 30.41 8.88 -5.12
CA ARG A 274 31.73 8.28 -4.95
C ARG A 274 31.85 7.01 -5.82
N PRO A 275 32.95 6.82 -6.57
CA PRO A 275 33.11 5.63 -7.39
C PRO A 275 33.00 4.33 -6.58
N THR A 276 32.22 3.38 -7.12
CA THR A 276 32.05 2.05 -6.54
C THR A 276 33.39 1.32 -6.47
N GLN A 277 33.66 0.66 -5.35
CA GLN A 277 34.78 -0.28 -5.22
C GLN A 277 34.27 -1.71 -5.35
N TYR A 278 34.93 -2.49 -6.19
CA TYR A 278 34.68 -3.92 -6.33
C TYR A 278 35.82 -4.70 -5.69
N ILE A 279 35.48 -5.73 -4.95
CA ILE A 279 36.44 -6.67 -4.39
C ILE A 279 36.44 -7.88 -5.32
N THR A 280 37.61 -8.31 -5.77
CA THR A 280 37.75 -9.51 -6.59
C THR A 280 37.29 -10.75 -5.82
N ALA A 281 36.88 -11.81 -6.52
CA ALA A 281 36.31 -13.01 -5.90
C ALA A 281 37.30 -13.68 -4.90
N ASP A 282 38.60 -13.58 -5.16
CA ASP A 282 39.68 -14.05 -4.28
C ASP A 282 39.94 -13.14 -3.06
N LYS A 283 39.23 -12.01 -2.96
CA LYS A 283 39.30 -10.97 -1.92
C LYS A 283 40.65 -10.26 -1.78
N ARG A 284 41.59 -10.46 -2.71
CA ARG A 284 42.95 -9.91 -2.62
C ARG A 284 43.11 -8.55 -3.29
N ARG A 285 42.28 -8.23 -4.29
CA ARG A 285 42.38 -6.99 -5.06
C ARG A 285 41.08 -6.19 -4.95
N ARG A 286 41.24 -4.87 -4.85
CA ARG A 286 40.15 -3.91 -5.03
C ARG A 286 40.32 -3.21 -6.36
N THR A 287 39.28 -3.22 -7.17
CA THR A 287 39.15 -2.36 -8.35
C THR A 287 38.10 -1.30 -8.07
N GLN A 288 38.09 -0.23 -8.86
CA GLN A 288 37.10 0.84 -8.70
C GLN A 288 36.53 1.21 -10.06
N ALA A 289 35.26 1.60 -10.07
CA ALA A 289 34.68 2.27 -11.21
C ALA A 289 35.42 3.59 -11.47
N LEU A 290 35.47 4.00 -12.73
CA LEU A 290 36.07 5.26 -13.16
C LEU A 290 35.15 6.45 -12.84
N MET A 291 33.84 6.21 -12.93
CA MET A 291 32.77 7.09 -12.51
C MET A 291 31.58 6.26 -12.02
N THR A 292 30.86 6.78 -11.03
CA THR A 292 29.58 6.22 -10.59
C THR A 292 28.55 7.33 -10.48
N TRP A 293 27.34 7.07 -10.94
CA TRP A 293 26.19 7.92 -10.64
C TRP A 293 24.97 7.09 -10.28
N ASN A 294 24.12 7.67 -9.43
CA ASN A 294 22.90 7.06 -8.94
C ASN A 294 21.69 7.83 -9.45
N ILE A 295 20.65 7.08 -9.76
CA ILE A 295 19.31 7.56 -10.02
C ILE A 295 18.40 6.93 -8.97
N THR A 296 17.67 7.74 -8.24
CA THR A 296 16.70 7.25 -7.26
C THR A 296 15.30 7.35 -7.87
N CYS A 297 14.57 6.24 -7.83
CA CYS A 297 13.19 6.14 -8.25
C CYS A 297 12.31 5.81 -7.05
N THR A 298 11.24 6.59 -6.86
CA THR A 298 10.28 6.45 -5.77
C THR A 298 8.95 5.98 -6.32
N TYR A 299 8.28 5.10 -5.58
CA TYR A 299 6.97 4.58 -5.96
C TYR A 299 5.85 5.45 -5.38
N SER A 300 4.87 5.78 -6.20
CA SER A 300 3.67 6.52 -5.80
C SER A 300 2.43 5.68 -5.95
N GLN A 301 1.81 5.33 -4.81
CA GLN A 301 0.55 4.59 -4.78
C GLN A 301 -0.57 5.34 -5.54
N PHE A 302 -0.58 6.68 -5.46
CA PHE A 302 -1.57 7.52 -6.16
C PHE A 302 -1.41 7.51 -7.69
N LEU A 303 -0.18 7.43 -8.19
CA LEU A 303 0.08 7.35 -9.62
C LEU A 303 -0.08 5.94 -10.18
N ALA A 304 0.14 4.93 -9.33
CA ALA A 304 0.19 3.55 -9.75
C ALA A 304 -1.17 2.94 -10.07
N GLN A 305 -2.20 3.26 -9.29
CA GLN A 305 -3.49 2.58 -9.42
C GLN A 305 -4.65 3.56 -9.30
N LYS A 306 -5.47 3.60 -10.37
CA LYS A 306 -6.77 4.29 -10.36
C LYS A 306 -7.85 3.50 -9.61
N ALA A 307 -7.71 2.17 -9.58
CA ALA A 307 -8.61 1.25 -8.90
C ALA A 307 -7.79 0.27 -8.04
N PRO A 308 -8.28 -0.12 -6.84
CA PRO A 308 -7.61 -1.10 -5.99
C PRO A 308 -7.37 -2.44 -6.70
N SER A 309 -6.35 -3.19 -6.28
CA SER A 309 -6.02 -4.53 -6.81
C SER A 309 -6.49 -5.67 -5.89
N CYS A 310 -6.90 -5.38 -4.66
CA CYS A 310 -7.31 -6.38 -3.69
C CYS A 310 -8.38 -5.89 -2.70
N CYS A 311 -9.13 -6.84 -2.14
CA CYS A 311 -10.13 -6.59 -1.11
C CYS A 311 -10.04 -7.63 0.02
N VAL A 312 -10.65 -7.29 1.16
CA VAL A 312 -10.66 -8.15 2.35
C VAL A 312 -12.07 -8.61 2.68
N SER A 313 -12.21 -9.87 3.07
CA SER A 313 -13.44 -10.42 3.66
C SER A 313 -13.15 -11.00 5.05
N LEU A 314 -14.11 -10.89 5.95
CA LEU A 314 -13.95 -11.20 7.36
C LEU A 314 -14.99 -12.22 7.81
N SER A 315 -14.58 -13.15 8.68
CA SER A 315 -15.50 -14.09 9.31
C SER A 315 -14.99 -14.54 10.67
N THR A 316 -15.86 -15.16 11.45
CA THR A 316 -15.54 -15.66 12.79
C THR A 316 -16.29 -16.95 13.04
N PHE A 317 -15.75 -17.83 13.89
CA PHE A 317 -16.48 -18.99 14.39
C PHE A 317 -17.78 -18.64 15.15
N TYR A 318 -17.92 -17.41 15.66
CA TYR A 318 -19.09 -16.97 16.43
C TYR A 318 -20.27 -16.48 15.60
N ASN A 319 -20.11 -16.36 14.29
CA ASN A 319 -21.11 -15.78 13.41
C ASN A 319 -21.14 -16.57 12.09
N ASP A 320 -22.32 -17.05 11.72
CA ASP A 320 -22.52 -17.85 10.50
C ASP A 320 -22.42 -16.99 9.22
N THR A 321 -22.52 -15.67 9.34
CA THR A 321 -22.41 -14.74 8.22
C THR A 321 -20.96 -14.33 7.95
N ILE A 322 -20.58 -14.37 6.67
CA ILE A 322 -19.31 -13.86 6.18
C ILE A 322 -19.51 -12.41 5.72
N VAL A 323 -18.67 -11.51 6.23
CA VAL A 323 -18.61 -10.13 5.78
C VAL A 323 -17.75 -10.10 4.53
N ASN A 324 -18.43 -10.02 3.39
CA ASN A 324 -17.79 -10.06 2.08
C ASN A 324 -17.08 -8.74 1.75
N CYS A 325 -16.20 -8.80 0.74
CA CYS A 325 -15.64 -7.59 0.15
C CYS A 325 -16.76 -6.64 -0.32
N PRO A 326 -16.58 -5.32 -0.17
CA PRO A 326 -17.55 -4.35 -0.69
C PRO A 326 -17.79 -4.54 -2.19
N LYS A 327 -19.04 -4.34 -2.62
CA LYS A 327 -19.41 -4.48 -4.04
C LYS A 327 -18.66 -3.45 -4.88
N CYS A 328 -18.23 -3.86 -6.07
CA CYS A 328 -17.53 -3.03 -7.05
C CYS A 328 -16.24 -2.37 -6.54
N THR A 329 -15.56 -2.96 -5.55
CA THR A 329 -14.31 -2.45 -4.96
C THR A 329 -13.24 -2.15 -6.01
N CYS A 330 -13.03 -3.07 -6.97
CA CYS A 330 -11.98 -2.93 -7.99
C CYS A 330 -12.53 -2.47 -9.35
N GLY A 331 -13.71 -1.83 -9.34
CA GLY A 331 -14.35 -1.25 -10.52
C GLY A 331 -15.31 -2.21 -11.23
N CYS A 332 -16.60 -1.85 -11.25
CA CYS A 332 -17.60 -2.47 -12.11
C CYS A 332 -17.73 -1.65 -13.40
N LYS A 333 -17.76 -2.31 -14.56
CA LYS A 333 -18.14 -1.65 -15.82
C LYS A 333 -19.68 -1.56 -15.89
N ASN A 334 -20.21 -0.44 -16.37
CA ASN A 334 -21.63 -0.34 -16.73
C ASN A 334 -21.83 -0.97 -18.12
N ASN A 335 -22.85 -1.82 -18.25
CA ASN A 335 -23.08 -2.81 -19.31
C ASN A 335 -23.26 -2.31 -20.78
N ALA A 336 -22.78 -1.13 -21.17
CA ALA A 336 -23.16 -0.54 -22.48
C ALA A 336 -22.07 -0.48 -23.56
N THR A 337 -20.77 -0.54 -23.26
CA THR A 337 -19.75 -0.17 -24.28
C THR A 337 -18.52 -1.05 -24.39
N ASP A 338 -18.38 -2.14 -23.62
CA ASP A 338 -17.15 -2.95 -23.68
C ASP A 338 -17.36 -4.39 -23.16
N PRO A 339 -17.36 -5.44 -24.00
CA PRO A 339 -17.69 -6.81 -23.58
C PRO A 339 -16.63 -7.50 -22.69
N GLY A 340 -15.47 -6.88 -22.45
CA GLY A 340 -14.37 -7.44 -21.65
C GLY A 340 -14.35 -6.99 -20.18
N GLY A 341 -15.38 -7.30 -19.39
CA GLY A 341 -15.47 -6.87 -17.97
C GLY A 341 -14.94 -7.90 -16.96
N CYS A 342 -15.35 -9.15 -17.11
CA CYS A 342 -14.93 -10.31 -16.33
C CYS A 342 -15.39 -11.58 -17.05
N LEU A 343 -14.90 -12.76 -16.64
CA LEU A 343 -15.35 -14.05 -17.17
C LEU A 343 -16.13 -14.84 -16.12
N ASP A 344 -17.25 -15.45 -16.54
CA ASP A 344 -17.99 -16.39 -15.71
C ASP A 344 -17.24 -17.75 -15.73
N PRO A 345 -17.00 -18.38 -14.57
CA PRO A 345 -16.36 -19.69 -14.48
C PRO A 345 -17.01 -20.77 -15.35
N ASN A 346 -18.31 -20.64 -15.62
CA ASN A 346 -19.09 -21.63 -16.37
C ASN A 346 -19.10 -21.37 -17.89
N THR A 347 -18.31 -20.40 -18.38
CA THR A 347 -18.27 -20.06 -19.80
C THR A 347 -17.56 -21.17 -20.59
N PRO A 348 -18.17 -21.74 -21.65
CA PRO A 348 -17.49 -22.69 -22.52
C PRO A 348 -16.31 -22.02 -23.26
N HIS A 349 -15.20 -22.74 -23.43
CA HIS A 349 -13.95 -22.27 -24.08
C HIS A 349 -13.15 -21.19 -23.34
N LEU A 350 -13.18 -21.18 -22.00
CA LEU A 350 -12.40 -20.29 -21.14
C LEU A 350 -10.92 -20.15 -21.57
N GLU A 351 -10.26 -21.27 -21.86
CA GLU A 351 -8.85 -21.32 -22.28
C GLU A 351 -8.56 -20.55 -23.57
N SER A 352 -9.50 -20.56 -24.53
CA SER A 352 -9.34 -19.85 -25.81
C SER A 352 -9.45 -18.33 -25.66
N VAL A 353 -10.27 -17.86 -24.73
CA VAL A 353 -10.48 -16.42 -24.46
C VAL A 353 -9.32 -15.83 -23.65
N VAL A 354 -8.74 -16.62 -22.75
CA VAL A 354 -7.54 -16.26 -22.00
C VAL A 354 -6.34 -16.10 -22.95
N SER A 355 -6.20 -16.99 -23.94
CA SER A 355 -5.05 -17.05 -24.86
C SER A 355 -5.06 -15.99 -25.98
N ASN A 356 -6.23 -15.49 -26.39
CA ASN A 356 -6.37 -14.66 -27.61
C ASN A 356 -6.08 -13.14 -27.43
N SER A 357 -5.62 -12.68 -26.25
CA SER A 357 -5.32 -11.26 -26.05
C SER A 357 -4.03 -11.05 -25.26
N PRO A 358 -2.95 -10.54 -25.88
CA PRO A 358 -1.66 -10.24 -25.23
C PRO A 358 -1.71 -8.96 -24.39
N SER A 359 -2.77 -8.77 -23.60
CA SER A 359 -2.96 -7.59 -22.76
C SER A 359 -2.58 -7.90 -21.32
N ASN A 360 -1.66 -7.11 -20.76
CA ASN A 360 -1.28 -7.14 -19.33
C ASN A 360 -2.41 -6.64 -18.39
N GLN A 361 -3.60 -6.34 -18.91
CA GLN A 361 -4.75 -6.00 -18.09
C GLN A 361 -5.30 -7.24 -17.39
N PRO A 362 -5.62 -7.16 -16.09
CA PRO A 362 -6.15 -8.29 -15.34
C PRO A 362 -7.48 -8.74 -15.94
N LEU A 363 -7.60 -10.04 -16.19
CA LEU A 363 -8.86 -10.67 -16.61
C LEU A 363 -9.40 -11.43 -15.43
N VAL A 364 -10.45 -10.90 -14.80
CA VAL A 364 -10.93 -11.42 -13.51
C VAL A 364 -12.17 -12.30 -13.67
N GLN A 365 -12.33 -13.23 -12.73
CA GLN A 365 -13.58 -13.94 -12.51
C GLN A 365 -14.69 -12.98 -12.09
N CYS A 366 -15.87 -13.15 -12.68
CA CYS A 366 -17.05 -12.36 -12.32
C CYS A 366 -17.42 -12.61 -10.85
N THR A 367 -17.25 -11.57 -10.05
CA THR A 367 -17.58 -11.53 -8.62
C THR A 367 -18.24 -10.19 -8.32
N SER A 368 -18.93 -10.09 -7.19
CA SER A 368 -19.56 -8.82 -6.80
C SER A 368 -18.55 -7.70 -6.51
N HIS A 369 -17.29 -8.02 -6.19
CA HIS A 369 -16.22 -7.07 -5.86
C HIS A 369 -15.29 -6.74 -7.04
N MET A 370 -15.21 -7.60 -8.06
CA MET A 370 -14.37 -7.46 -9.26
C MET A 370 -12.85 -7.41 -9.00
N CYS A 371 -12.41 -7.64 -7.77
CA CYS A 371 -10.99 -7.64 -7.41
C CYS A 371 -10.22 -8.88 -7.87
N PRO A 372 -9.01 -8.71 -8.45
CA PRO A 372 -8.09 -9.79 -8.76
C PRO A 372 -7.70 -10.65 -7.55
N ILE A 373 -7.52 -10.03 -6.39
CA ILE A 373 -7.14 -10.74 -5.16
C ILE A 373 -8.17 -10.50 -4.06
N ARG A 374 -8.49 -11.56 -3.31
CA ARG A 374 -9.21 -11.47 -2.05
C ARG A 374 -8.39 -12.09 -0.94
N VAL A 375 -8.24 -11.36 0.15
CA VAL A 375 -7.71 -11.89 1.41
C VAL A 375 -8.87 -12.14 2.37
N HIS A 376 -9.06 -13.39 2.74
CA HIS A 376 -10.04 -13.78 3.74
C HIS A 376 -9.38 -13.97 5.10
N TRP A 377 -9.85 -13.23 6.10
CA TRP A 377 -9.41 -13.33 7.49
C TRP A 377 -10.51 -13.97 8.34
N HIS A 378 -10.25 -15.17 8.83
CA HIS A 378 -11.19 -15.95 9.62
C HIS A 378 -10.67 -16.14 11.05
N VAL A 379 -11.38 -15.62 12.04
CA VAL A 379 -11.12 -15.95 13.45
C VAL A 379 -11.65 -17.35 13.73
N LYS A 380 -10.75 -18.34 13.71
CA LYS A 380 -11.08 -19.77 13.70
C LYS A 380 -11.43 -20.28 15.08
N LEU A 381 -10.58 -20.03 16.06
CA LEU A 381 -10.74 -20.56 17.42
C LEU A 381 -10.16 -19.60 18.45
N ASN A 382 -10.70 -19.67 19.66
CA ASN A 382 -10.33 -18.82 20.76
C ASN A 382 -10.21 -19.66 22.04
N TYR A 383 -8.97 -19.90 22.47
CA TYR A 383 -8.63 -20.67 23.67
C TYR A 383 -8.49 -19.76 24.89
N LYS A 384 -8.19 -20.32 26.07
CA LYS A 384 -7.96 -19.53 27.28
C LYS A 384 -6.80 -18.54 27.11
N GLU A 385 -5.66 -19.00 26.60
CA GLU A 385 -4.42 -18.21 26.48
C GLU A 385 -4.03 -17.83 25.05
N TYR A 386 -4.65 -18.47 24.05
CA TYR A 386 -4.31 -18.30 22.64
C TYR A 386 -5.56 -18.04 21.81
N TRP A 387 -5.37 -17.48 20.64
CA TRP A 387 -6.40 -17.41 19.61
C TRP A 387 -5.78 -17.69 18.25
N ARG A 388 -6.60 -18.27 17.36
CA ARG A 388 -6.17 -18.81 16.09
C ARG A 388 -6.93 -18.14 14.97
N VAL A 389 -6.17 -17.65 14.00
CA VAL A 389 -6.69 -17.07 12.76
C VAL A 389 -6.33 -18.00 11.62
N LYS A 390 -7.26 -18.17 10.68
CA LYS A 390 -7.00 -18.73 9.36
C LYS A 390 -7.02 -17.62 8.33
N VAL A 391 -5.95 -17.50 7.57
CA VAL A 391 -5.85 -16.56 6.44
C VAL A 391 -5.96 -17.36 5.15
N THR A 392 -6.71 -16.86 4.19
CA THR A 392 -6.83 -17.45 2.85
C THR A 392 -6.71 -16.37 1.79
N ILE A 393 -5.72 -16.48 0.93
CA ILE A 393 -5.52 -15.56 -0.21
C ILE A 393 -6.07 -16.29 -1.43
N THR A 394 -7.01 -15.68 -2.15
CA THR A 394 -7.61 -16.23 -3.37
C THR A 394 -7.29 -15.32 -4.55
N ASN A 395 -6.81 -15.92 -5.63
CA ASN A 395 -6.59 -15.30 -6.91
C ASN A 395 -7.81 -15.51 -7.81
N PHE A 396 -8.36 -14.41 -8.31
CA PHE A 396 -9.47 -14.36 -9.25
C PHE A 396 -9.01 -13.89 -10.64
N ASN A 397 -7.72 -13.71 -10.87
CA ASN A 397 -7.16 -13.33 -12.17
C ASN A 397 -6.81 -14.57 -13.01
N TYR A 398 -7.36 -14.66 -14.22
CA TYR A 398 -7.10 -15.72 -15.20
C TYR A 398 -5.84 -15.51 -16.04
N ARG A 399 -5.17 -14.37 -15.91
CA ARG A 399 -3.97 -14.03 -16.72
C ARG A 399 -2.71 -13.85 -15.89
N MET A 400 -2.82 -13.98 -14.57
CA MET A 400 -1.72 -13.63 -13.68
C MET A 400 -1.53 -14.67 -12.60
N ASN A 401 -0.35 -15.25 -12.61
CA ASN A 401 0.21 -15.99 -11.51
C ASN A 401 1.05 -15.04 -10.65
N TYR A 402 0.93 -15.17 -9.33
CA TYR A 402 1.75 -14.39 -8.39
C TYR A 402 2.84 -15.30 -7.82
N THR A 403 4.03 -15.23 -8.41
CA THR A 403 5.24 -15.83 -7.85
C THR A 403 5.83 -14.93 -6.78
N HIS A 404 6.38 -15.53 -5.72
CA HIS A 404 6.95 -14.80 -4.58
C HIS A 404 5.97 -13.78 -3.96
N TRP A 405 4.68 -14.10 -3.96
CA TRP A 405 3.67 -13.24 -3.36
C TRP A 405 4.02 -12.96 -1.90
N ASN A 406 3.65 -11.76 -1.43
CA ASN A 406 3.76 -11.38 -0.04
C ASN A 406 2.52 -10.59 0.40
N MET A 407 2.30 -10.59 1.70
CA MET A 407 1.20 -9.88 2.34
C MET A 407 1.72 -9.21 3.60
N VAL A 408 1.45 -7.91 3.76
CA VAL A 408 1.75 -7.18 4.99
C VAL A 408 0.46 -6.99 5.76
N VAL A 409 0.48 -7.31 7.04
CA VAL A 409 -0.69 -7.19 7.93
C VAL A 409 -0.33 -6.30 9.11
N GLN A 410 -1.16 -5.30 9.35
CA GLN A 410 -1.07 -4.47 10.54
C GLN A 410 -2.13 -4.89 11.56
N HIS A 411 -1.70 -5.42 12.71
CA HIS A 411 -2.55 -5.80 13.82
C HIS A 411 -1.77 -5.69 15.15
N PRO A 412 -2.34 -5.08 16.21
CA PRO A 412 -1.63 -4.81 17.47
C PRO A 412 -1.09 -6.05 18.21
N ASN A 413 -1.55 -7.24 17.85
CA ASN A 413 -1.14 -8.50 18.50
C ASN A 413 -0.05 -9.27 17.73
N PHE A 414 0.54 -8.71 16.67
CA PHE A 414 1.70 -9.33 16.01
C PHE A 414 2.94 -9.40 16.93
N ASP A 415 3.04 -8.51 17.92
CA ASP A 415 4.02 -8.58 19.02
C ASP A 415 3.96 -9.92 19.77
N ASN A 416 2.79 -10.58 19.78
CA ASN A 416 2.52 -11.82 20.50
C ASN A 416 2.24 -13.01 19.55
N LEU A 417 2.79 -12.98 18.33
CA LEU A 417 2.70 -14.12 17.41
C LEU A 417 3.52 -15.30 17.96
N THR A 418 2.84 -16.40 18.28
CA THR A 418 3.49 -17.60 18.85
C THR A 418 3.93 -18.56 17.75
N GLN A 419 3.07 -18.78 16.76
CA GLN A 419 3.31 -19.77 15.71
C GLN A 419 2.64 -19.36 14.41
N ILE A 420 3.34 -19.58 13.31
CA ILE A 420 2.82 -19.46 11.95
C ILE A 420 2.90 -20.81 11.25
N PHE A 421 1.86 -21.18 10.52
CA PHE A 421 1.79 -22.43 9.77
C PHE A 421 1.88 -22.13 8.27
N SER A 422 2.68 -22.89 7.53
CA SER A 422 2.72 -22.86 6.06
C SER A 422 3.15 -21.55 5.39
N PHE A 423 3.45 -20.47 6.11
CA PHE A 423 4.00 -19.21 5.58
C PHE A 423 5.29 -18.83 6.31
N ASN A 424 6.15 -18.09 5.62
CA ASN A 424 7.27 -17.39 6.24
C ASN A 424 6.79 -16.09 6.91
N TYR A 425 7.55 -15.62 7.91
CA TYR A 425 7.22 -14.45 8.71
C TYR A 425 8.45 -13.54 8.87
N LYS A 426 8.23 -12.23 8.72
CA LYS A 426 9.18 -11.20 9.14
C LYS A 426 8.44 -10.02 9.76
N PRO A 427 8.80 -9.56 10.97
CA PRO A 427 8.27 -8.30 11.49
C PRO A 427 8.79 -7.11 10.67
N LEU A 428 7.92 -6.11 10.45
CA LEU A 428 8.29 -4.82 9.87
C LEU A 428 8.12 -3.75 10.94
N THR A 429 9.21 -3.09 11.30
CA THR A 429 9.25 -2.10 12.38
C THR A 429 9.71 -0.73 11.86
N PRO A 430 8.89 -0.06 11.03
CA PRO A 430 9.27 1.22 10.43
C PRO A 430 9.46 2.33 11.47
N TYR A 431 8.82 2.20 12.64
CA TYR A 431 8.93 3.14 13.76
C TYR A 431 9.44 2.42 15.01
N ALA A 432 10.37 3.05 15.73
CA ALA A 432 10.91 2.50 16.97
C ALA A 432 9.80 2.28 18.00
N GLY A 433 9.71 1.06 18.53
CA GLY A 433 8.76 0.69 19.59
C GLY A 433 7.38 0.23 19.11
N LEU A 434 7.13 0.12 17.80
CA LEU A 434 5.89 -0.44 17.24
C LEU A 434 6.19 -1.69 16.44
N ASN A 435 5.75 -2.84 16.94
CA ASN A 435 5.92 -4.16 16.30
C ASN A 435 4.59 -4.73 15.77
N ASP A 436 3.62 -3.85 15.51
CA ASP A 436 2.25 -4.21 15.14
C ASP A 436 2.09 -4.67 13.68
N THR A 437 3.19 -4.76 12.93
CA THR A 437 3.16 -5.01 11.49
C THR A 437 4.06 -6.18 11.13
N ALA A 438 3.52 -7.09 10.31
CA ALA A 438 4.21 -8.29 9.88
C ALA A 438 4.08 -8.51 8.37
N MET A 439 5.18 -8.91 7.75
CA MET A 439 5.21 -9.43 6.39
C MET A 439 5.15 -10.96 6.41
N LEU A 440 4.19 -11.50 5.67
CA LEU A 440 3.99 -12.93 5.44
C LEU A 440 4.22 -13.24 3.96
N TYR A 441 4.85 -14.35 3.66
CA TYR A 441 5.12 -14.76 2.27
C TYR A 441 5.20 -16.27 2.13
N GLY A 442 5.08 -16.76 0.91
CA GLY A 442 5.12 -18.19 0.62
C GLY A 442 6.47 -18.83 0.95
N VAL A 443 6.43 -20.13 1.24
CA VAL A 443 7.60 -21.00 1.38
C VAL A 443 7.98 -21.50 0.00
N GLN A 444 9.26 -21.35 -0.34
CA GLN A 444 9.80 -21.71 -1.65
C GLN A 444 9.52 -23.18 -1.98
N PHE A 445 9.10 -23.46 -3.22
CA PHE A 445 8.73 -24.80 -3.71
C PHE A 445 7.52 -25.45 -3.02
N TYR A 446 6.78 -24.71 -2.20
CA TYR A 446 5.59 -25.21 -1.52
C TYR A 446 4.36 -24.39 -1.86
N ASN A 447 4.38 -23.10 -1.54
CA ASN A 447 3.26 -22.19 -1.78
C ASN A 447 3.72 -20.77 -2.11
N ASP A 448 4.94 -20.61 -2.62
CA ASP A 448 5.49 -19.38 -3.18
C ASP A 448 4.86 -18.99 -4.53
N LEU A 449 4.14 -19.90 -5.17
CA LEU A 449 3.30 -19.64 -6.34
C LEU A 449 1.82 -19.61 -5.92
N LEU A 450 1.18 -18.47 -6.14
CA LEU A 450 -0.27 -18.36 -6.14
C LEU A 450 -0.75 -18.38 -7.60
N SER A 451 -1.26 -19.54 -8.01
CA SER A 451 -1.77 -19.78 -9.37
C SER A 451 -2.97 -18.89 -9.70
N GLU A 452 -3.24 -18.77 -10.99
CA GLU A 452 -4.41 -18.11 -11.57
C GLU A 452 -5.74 -18.66 -11.03
N ALA A 453 -6.82 -17.96 -11.38
CA ALA A 453 -8.16 -18.31 -10.95
C ALA A 453 -8.54 -19.75 -11.31
N GLY A 454 -8.96 -20.51 -10.30
CA GLY A 454 -9.34 -21.91 -10.44
C GLY A 454 -9.28 -22.66 -9.10
N PRO A 455 -9.41 -24.00 -9.10
CA PRO A 455 -9.39 -24.82 -7.89
C PRO A 455 -8.11 -24.68 -7.06
N LEU A 456 -6.98 -24.40 -7.72
CA LEU A 456 -5.66 -24.21 -7.11
C LEU A 456 -5.28 -22.74 -6.93
N GLY A 457 -6.18 -21.80 -7.24
CA GLY A 457 -5.95 -20.36 -7.16
C GLY A 457 -6.05 -19.81 -5.74
N ASN A 458 -5.67 -20.57 -4.71
CA ASN A 458 -5.64 -20.09 -3.34
C ASN A 458 -4.47 -20.64 -2.54
N VAL A 459 -4.07 -19.87 -1.52
CA VAL A 459 -3.12 -20.29 -0.50
C VAL A 459 -3.69 -20.01 0.87
N GLN A 460 -3.40 -20.87 1.84
CA GLN A 460 -3.96 -20.79 3.19
C GLN A 460 -2.89 -20.98 4.24
N SER A 461 -3.07 -20.30 5.37
CA SER A 461 -2.20 -20.40 6.53
C SER A 461 -3.00 -20.20 7.80
N GLU A 462 -2.45 -20.67 8.91
CA GLU A 462 -2.97 -20.36 10.23
C GLU A 462 -1.94 -19.59 11.05
N LEU A 463 -2.43 -18.67 11.86
CA LEU A 463 -1.65 -17.86 12.80
C LEU A 463 -2.16 -18.16 14.20
N LEU A 464 -1.24 -18.53 15.10
CA LEU A 464 -1.53 -18.70 16.51
C LEU A 464 -0.91 -17.56 17.29
N PHE A 465 -1.75 -16.81 17.98
CA PHE A 465 -1.36 -15.68 18.77
C PHE A 465 -1.57 -15.96 20.24
N ARG A 466 -0.63 -15.53 21.08
CA ARG A 466 -0.85 -15.46 22.52
C ARG A 466 -1.72 -14.25 22.84
N LYS A 467 -2.59 -14.40 23.82
CA LYS A 467 -3.40 -13.31 24.36
C LYS A 467 -2.59 -12.52 25.37
N ASP A 468 -2.49 -11.23 25.15
CA ASP A 468 -2.08 -10.30 26.18
C ASP A 468 -3.32 -9.83 26.96
N LYS A 469 -3.33 -10.07 28.28
CA LYS A 469 -4.44 -9.72 29.16
C LYS A 469 -4.73 -8.21 29.17
N SER A 470 -3.76 -7.37 28.86
CA SER A 470 -3.90 -5.91 28.90
C SER A 470 -4.54 -5.32 27.63
N THR A 471 -4.39 -6.00 26.49
CA THR A 471 -4.80 -5.48 25.18
C THR A 471 -5.86 -6.33 24.47
N PHE A 472 -5.94 -7.63 24.76
CA PHE A 472 -6.87 -8.54 24.10
C PHE A 472 -8.31 -8.21 24.46
N THR A 473 -9.13 -7.92 23.44
CA THR A 473 -10.56 -7.63 23.59
C THR A 473 -11.35 -8.14 22.39
N PHE A 474 -12.65 -8.36 22.57
CA PHE A 474 -13.60 -8.62 21.50
C PHE A 474 -14.33 -7.36 21.05
N GLU A 475 -14.10 -6.24 21.73
CA GLU A 475 -14.74 -4.99 21.41
C GLU A 475 -14.28 -4.43 20.07
N LYS A 476 -15.20 -3.78 19.35
CA LYS A 476 -14.93 -2.96 18.17
C LYS A 476 -14.12 -3.69 17.09
N GLY A 477 -14.27 -5.01 17.01
CA GLY A 477 -13.60 -5.82 15.99
C GLY A 477 -12.08 -5.88 16.14
N TRP A 478 -11.56 -5.80 17.37
CA TRP A 478 -10.12 -5.84 17.65
C TRP A 478 -9.39 -7.04 17.05
N ALA A 479 -10.04 -8.20 16.91
CA ALA A 479 -9.45 -9.42 16.34
C ALA A 479 -9.21 -9.35 14.81
N PHE A 480 -9.62 -8.27 14.15
CA PHE A 480 -9.45 -8.05 12.73
C PHE A 480 -8.30 -7.08 12.45
N PRO A 481 -7.57 -7.26 11.34
CA PRO A 481 -6.44 -6.41 11.01
C PRO A 481 -6.91 -4.99 10.71
N ARG A 482 -6.05 -4.02 11.02
CA ARG A 482 -6.28 -2.60 10.73
C ARG A 482 -6.09 -2.32 9.25
N ARG A 483 -5.07 -2.96 8.65
CA ARG A 483 -4.71 -2.85 7.23
C ARG A 483 -4.10 -4.16 6.74
N ILE A 484 -4.33 -4.44 5.47
CA ILE A 484 -3.69 -5.54 4.74
C ILE A 484 -3.16 -4.96 3.44
N TYR A 485 -1.91 -5.28 3.10
CA TYR A 485 -1.32 -5.01 1.81
C TYR A 485 -1.00 -6.34 1.13
N PHE A 486 -1.24 -6.44 -0.17
CA PHE A 486 -0.85 -7.61 -0.98
C PHE A 486 0.11 -7.16 -2.09
N ASN A 487 1.30 -7.75 -2.14
CA ASN A 487 2.39 -7.36 -3.06
C ASN A 487 2.71 -5.84 -3.04
N GLY A 488 2.47 -5.22 -1.89
CA GLY A 488 2.64 -3.80 -1.65
C GLY A 488 1.41 -2.92 -1.86
N ASP A 489 0.33 -3.44 -2.44
CA ASP A 489 -0.88 -2.65 -2.68
C ASP A 489 -1.85 -2.74 -1.50
N ASN A 490 -2.43 -1.61 -1.10
CA ASN A 490 -3.36 -1.56 0.02
C ASN A 490 -4.71 -2.18 -0.35
N CYS A 491 -5.12 -3.21 0.38
CA CYS A 491 -6.41 -3.87 0.17
C CYS A 491 -7.55 -3.13 0.85
N VAL A 492 -8.69 -3.08 0.19
CA VAL A 492 -9.88 -2.42 0.75
C VAL A 492 -10.50 -3.31 1.83
N MET A 493 -10.54 -2.77 3.05
CA MET A 493 -11.21 -3.38 4.21
C MET A 493 -12.73 -3.11 4.15
N PRO A 494 -13.58 -4.04 4.63
CA PRO A 494 -14.98 -3.73 4.93
C PRO A 494 -15.09 -2.58 5.94
N PRO A 495 -16.21 -1.85 5.98
CA PRO A 495 -16.37 -0.78 6.95
C PRO A 495 -16.51 -1.39 8.37
N PRO A 496 -15.93 -0.76 9.42
CA PRO A 496 -15.86 -1.36 10.77
C PRO A 496 -17.21 -1.69 11.42
N ASP A 497 -18.27 -0.98 11.05
CA ASP A 497 -19.66 -1.23 11.48
C ASP A 497 -20.22 -2.55 10.95
N SER A 498 -19.67 -3.06 9.85
CA SER A 498 -20.04 -4.35 9.25
C SER A 498 -19.27 -5.53 9.81
N TYR A 499 -18.26 -5.33 10.68
CA TYR A 499 -17.40 -6.41 11.14
C TYR A 499 -18.21 -7.50 11.88
N PRO A 500 -17.86 -8.79 11.72
CA PRO A 500 -18.58 -9.85 12.40
C PRO A 500 -18.56 -9.65 13.91
N TRP A 501 -19.71 -9.88 14.54
CA TRP A 501 -19.83 -9.77 15.99
C TRP A 501 -18.93 -10.79 16.70
N LEU A 502 -18.31 -10.34 17.79
CA LEU A 502 -17.50 -11.16 18.68
C LEU A 502 -18.18 -11.16 20.07
N PRO A 503 -18.29 -12.31 20.74
CA PRO A 503 -19.01 -12.37 22.00
C PRO A 503 -18.27 -11.60 23.10
N ASN A 504 -18.90 -10.54 23.61
CA ASN A 504 -18.43 -9.80 24.79
C ASN A 504 -18.60 -10.59 26.10
N SER A 505 -19.32 -11.71 26.05
CA SER A 505 -19.59 -12.57 27.21
C SER A 505 -19.87 -13.99 26.74
N SER A 506 -19.35 -14.99 27.45
CA SER A 506 -19.82 -16.37 27.28
C SER A 506 -21.33 -16.41 27.52
N PRO A 507 -22.12 -17.15 26.73
CA PRO A 507 -23.42 -17.57 27.22
C PRO A 507 -23.10 -18.35 28.49
N ARG A 508 -23.49 -17.82 29.66
CA ARG A 508 -23.59 -18.68 30.83
C ARG A 508 -24.59 -19.73 30.40
N LEU A 509 -24.16 -20.98 30.21
CA LEU A 509 -25.09 -22.09 30.31
C LEU A 509 -25.73 -21.90 31.68
N GLY A 510 -26.94 -21.38 31.68
CA GLY A 510 -27.78 -21.47 32.86
C GLY A 510 -27.91 -22.96 33.08
N LEU A 511 -27.16 -23.50 34.05
CA LEU A 511 -27.61 -24.73 34.68
C LEU A 511 -29.08 -24.47 35.01
N PRO A 512 -30.02 -25.30 34.53
CA PRO A 512 -31.38 -25.17 34.98
C PRO A 512 -31.30 -25.18 36.50
N LYS A 513 -31.71 -24.08 37.14
CA LYS A 513 -31.95 -24.07 38.57
C LYS A 513 -33.04 -25.12 38.77
N LEU A 514 -32.65 -26.36 39.06
CA LEU A 514 -33.51 -27.35 39.67
C LEU A 514 -33.97 -26.69 40.95
N ILE A 515 -35.17 -26.13 40.91
CA ILE A 515 -35.88 -25.69 42.10
C ILE A 515 -36.01 -26.95 42.96
N PRO A 516 -35.44 -27.00 44.18
CA PRO A 516 -35.59 -28.16 45.03
C PRO A 516 -37.02 -28.14 45.57
N PHE A 517 -37.97 -28.71 44.84
CA PHE A 517 -39.32 -28.97 45.34
C PHE A 517 -39.36 -30.20 46.28
N THR A 518 -38.22 -30.84 46.54
CA THR A 518 -38.13 -32.10 47.26
C THR A 518 -38.11 -32.05 48.80
N PRO A 519 -37.86 -30.93 49.53
CA PRO A 519 -37.99 -30.95 50.99
C PRO A 519 -39.42 -30.67 51.47
N ILE A 520 -40.27 -30.02 50.65
CA ILE A 520 -41.64 -29.65 51.05
C ILE A 520 -42.58 -30.87 50.98
N LEU A 521 -42.44 -31.71 49.95
CA LEU A 521 -43.25 -32.93 49.82
C LEU A 521 -42.92 -33.96 50.92
N ALA A 522 -41.66 -34.06 51.32
CA ALA A 522 -41.22 -34.94 52.40
C ALA A 522 -41.75 -34.47 53.77
N TYR A 523 -41.83 -33.15 54.00
CA TYR A 523 -42.38 -32.60 55.23
C TYR A 523 -43.91 -32.79 55.34
N VAL A 524 -44.63 -32.67 54.22
CA VAL A 524 -46.08 -32.94 54.18
C VAL A 524 -46.36 -34.44 54.38
N LEU A 525 -45.57 -35.34 53.79
CA LEU A 525 -45.71 -36.79 54.02
C LEU A 525 -45.41 -37.21 55.46
N LEU A 526 -44.43 -36.59 56.12
CA LEU A 526 -44.14 -36.83 57.54
C LEU A 526 -45.26 -36.34 58.47
N LEU A 527 -45.94 -35.23 58.12
CA LEU A 527 -47.09 -34.74 58.88
C LEU A 527 -48.32 -35.65 58.74
N PHE A 528 -48.53 -36.28 57.58
CA PHE A 528 -49.62 -37.24 57.38
C PHE A 528 -49.37 -38.62 58.01
N LEU A 529 -48.12 -38.95 58.36
CA LEU A 529 -47.75 -40.20 59.06
C LEU A 529 -47.75 -40.06 60.60
N HIS A 530 -48.12 -38.89 61.13
CA HIS A 530 -48.20 -38.61 62.57
C HIS A 530 -49.60 -38.17 63.03
N LEU A 531 -50.62 -38.36 62.18
CA LEU A 531 -52.04 -38.15 62.49
C LEU A 531 -52.81 -39.46 62.51
#